data_AF-A0A8J2RXV1-F1
#
_entry.id   AF-A0A8J2RXV1-F1
#
_cell.length_a   1.000
_cell.length_b   1.000
_cell.length_c   1.000
_cell.angle_alpha   90.00
_cell.angle_beta   90.00
_cell.angle_gamma   90.00
#
_symmetry.space_group_name_H-M   'P 1'
#
loop_
_entity.id
_entity.type
_entity.pdbx_description
1 polymer ?
#
loop_
_entity_poly.entity_id
_entity_poly.type
_entity_poly.pdbx_seq_one_letter_code
_entity_poly.pdbx_strand_id
1 'polypeptide(L)'
;MTNEEKIRKHVSSNMCRKVYSRSCQHCNHVLNKQLLYRLPSFLLLLISVPSYIIMPIQVMATSGNANTELPLYFGWFVETDYSSSFLNRSWKLLADTLQEIPDFLKDVQNFTQQTYVTDILLHYTRENPNEVLHCTAMYNGVYPNYVPGAQEYSEKQVVKDNLNQVSTLHSIGWILTPRTFGARIKLTKNQLLLWNQNDTEGNPTHSELKAKTSIPLITDSHNLRVYKENSTDQDPDVMGNFQPTSGNGSKAHLTLGCSPGVGAVTTGYDLVDLIRLEGINGSEVKTYDLPNGGWLRNYGDGQWVFYPTKQFLLESTFHGYESGTAGTCQLAASFSILCLSCAFAILTMFKQEL
;
A
#
# COMPACT_ATOMS: atom_id res chain seq x y z
N MET A 1 47.11 20.83 -13.22
CA MET A 1 46.47 22.13 -13.50
C MET A 1 45.59 21.97 -14.74
N THR A 2 44.48 21.23 -14.67
CA THR A 2 43.13 21.55 -14.14
C THR A 2 42.38 22.61 -14.96
N ASN A 3 41.30 22.13 -15.59
CA ASN A 3 40.31 22.81 -16.43
C ASN A 3 39.34 23.69 -15.59
N GLU A 4 39.83 24.45 -14.60
CA GLU A 4 38.99 25.25 -13.70
C GLU A 4 38.84 26.74 -14.07
N GLU A 5 39.37 27.21 -15.20
CA GLU A 5 39.25 28.61 -15.61
C GLU A 5 38.42 28.86 -16.87
N LYS A 6 37.42 28.01 -17.14
CA LYS A 6 36.36 28.26 -18.14
C LYS A 6 34.98 28.59 -17.55
N ILE A 7 34.89 28.78 -16.24
CA ILE A 7 33.69 29.25 -15.54
C ILE A 7 33.97 30.65 -14.95
N ARG A 8 34.00 31.66 -15.81
CA ARG A 8 33.81 33.08 -15.45
C ARG A 8 33.78 33.89 -16.74
N LYS A 9 32.62 33.95 -17.41
CA LYS A 9 32.17 35.09 -18.26
C LYS A 9 30.90 34.86 -19.09
N HIS A 10 29.99 33.96 -18.71
CA HIS A 10 28.64 33.94 -19.28
C HIS A 10 27.61 33.61 -18.21
N VAL A 11 26.87 34.64 -17.81
CA VAL A 11 25.49 34.70 -17.28
C VAL A 11 25.44 35.86 -16.28
N SER A 12 25.39 37.07 -16.84
CA SER A 12 24.90 38.27 -16.16
C SER A 12 24.17 39.08 -17.20
N SER A 13 22.91 38.71 -17.48
CA SER A 13 21.89 39.60 -18.01
C SER A 13 20.56 38.86 -18.02
N ASN A 14 19.55 39.46 -17.38
CA ASN A 14 18.13 39.47 -17.76
C ASN A 14 17.24 39.54 -16.51
N MET A 15 17.32 40.72 -15.88
CA MET A 15 16.32 41.23 -14.97
C MET A 15 15.47 42.24 -15.75
N CYS A 16 14.14 42.05 -15.69
CA CYS A 16 13.10 43.07 -15.82
C CYS A 16 12.77 43.64 -17.23
N ARG A 17 11.59 43.29 -17.77
CA ARG A 17 10.54 44.26 -18.22
C ARG A 17 9.27 43.58 -18.79
N LYS A 18 8.13 43.97 -18.18
CA LYS A 18 6.79 44.33 -18.74
C LYS A 18 5.97 43.20 -19.42
N VAL A 19 4.65 43.05 -19.22
CA VAL A 19 3.54 44.02 -19.38
C VAL A 19 2.27 43.61 -18.57
N TYR A 20 1.57 44.64 -18.04
CA TYR A 20 0.15 44.85 -17.64
C TYR A 20 -0.93 43.81 -18.06
N SER A 21 -2.06 43.59 -17.35
CA SER A 21 -3.03 44.62 -16.95
C SER A 21 -4.15 44.18 -15.96
N ARG A 22 -4.64 45.17 -15.18
CA ARG A 22 -6.01 45.42 -14.67
C ARG A 22 -6.58 44.68 -13.44
N SER A 23 -6.35 45.31 -12.29
CA SER A 23 -7.34 45.80 -11.31
C SER A 23 -8.81 45.34 -11.38
N CYS A 24 -9.32 44.81 -10.26
CA CYS A 24 -10.57 45.27 -9.67
C CYS A 24 -10.52 45.15 -8.13
N GLN A 25 -10.66 46.29 -7.46
CA GLN A 25 -10.89 46.43 -6.01
C GLN A 25 -12.39 46.40 -5.75
N HIS A 26 -12.88 45.62 -4.78
CA HIS A 26 -13.69 46.15 -3.66
C HIS A 26 -14.14 45.07 -2.67
N CYS A 27 -14.30 45.53 -1.43
CA CYS A 27 -15.00 44.93 -0.28
C CYS A 27 -14.28 43.87 0.55
N ASN A 28 -13.54 44.37 1.54
CA ASN A 28 -13.45 43.77 2.87
C ASN A 28 -14.00 44.80 3.87
N HIS A 29 -14.98 44.42 4.68
CA HIS A 29 -15.13 44.98 6.03
C HIS A 29 -15.81 43.96 6.96
N VAL A 30 -14.97 43.40 7.85
CA VAL A 30 -15.13 43.28 9.31
C VAL A 30 -16.47 42.75 9.85
N LEU A 31 -16.44 41.54 10.41
CA LEU A 31 -17.38 41.10 11.44
C LEU A 31 -16.60 40.69 12.69
N ASN A 32 -16.75 41.49 13.76
CA ASN A 32 -16.50 41.04 15.11
C ASN A 32 -17.36 41.86 16.08
N LYS A 33 -18.32 41.22 16.76
CA LYS A 33 -18.64 41.38 18.20
C LYS A 33 -20.00 40.74 18.53
N GLN A 34 -19.97 39.87 19.54
CA GLN A 34 -21.10 39.40 20.33
C GLN A 34 -21.73 40.54 21.14
N LEU A 35 -23.05 40.49 21.41
CA LEU A 35 -23.66 40.35 22.75
C LEU A 35 -25.19 40.59 22.75
N LEU A 36 -25.92 39.57 23.22
CA LEU A 36 -26.97 39.57 24.26
C LEU A 36 -28.31 40.37 24.17
N TYR A 37 -29.36 39.66 24.65
CA TYR A 37 -30.71 40.04 25.11
C TYR A 37 -31.87 40.08 24.11
N ARG A 38 -32.81 39.11 24.22
CA ARG A 38 -34.14 39.26 24.89
C ARG A 38 -35.04 38.01 24.67
N LEU A 39 -35.55 37.44 25.76
CA LEU A 39 -36.77 36.62 25.79
C LEU A 39 -38.02 37.54 25.76
N PRO A 40 -39.19 37.02 25.33
CA PRO A 40 -40.19 36.66 26.33
C PRO A 40 -41.01 35.40 26.02
N SER A 41 -41.77 35.02 27.05
CA SER A 41 -42.36 33.74 27.41
C SER A 41 -43.76 33.42 26.82
N PHE A 42 -44.18 32.18 27.09
CA PHE A 42 -45.55 31.59 27.10
C PHE A 42 -46.19 31.19 25.78
N LEU A 43 -46.39 29.87 25.57
CA LEU A 43 -47.71 29.25 25.74
C LEU A 43 -47.61 27.70 25.77
N LEU A 44 -48.23 27.09 26.80
CA LEU A 44 -48.49 25.65 26.90
C LEU A 44 -49.42 25.19 25.77
N LEU A 45 -49.15 24.02 25.19
CA LEU A 45 -50.21 23.14 24.70
C LEU A 45 -49.87 21.68 25.01
N LEU A 46 -50.61 21.14 25.98
CA LEU A 46 -50.72 19.72 26.27
C LEU A 46 -51.47 19.05 25.11
N ILE A 47 -50.82 18.11 24.43
CA ILE A 47 -51.52 17.14 23.58
C ILE A 47 -51.14 15.75 24.11
N SER A 48 -52.15 15.07 24.65
CA SER A 48 -52.09 13.67 25.05
C SER A 48 -51.87 12.80 23.82
N VAL A 49 -50.87 11.92 23.88
CA VAL A 49 -50.70 10.85 22.88
C VAL A 49 -51.04 9.53 23.57
N PRO A 50 -52.01 8.75 23.06
CA PRO A 50 -52.42 7.51 23.69
C PRO A 50 -51.34 6.43 23.56
N SER A 51 -51.18 5.66 24.62
CA SER A 51 -50.30 4.50 24.74
C SER A 51 -50.59 3.47 23.63
N TYR A 52 -49.74 3.42 22.61
CA TYR A 52 -49.68 2.28 21.71
C TYR A 52 -48.71 1.24 22.26
N ILE A 53 -49.25 0.05 22.47
CA ILE A 53 -48.55 -1.18 22.84
C ILE A 53 -47.48 -1.46 21.77
N ILE A 54 -46.20 -1.31 22.12
CA ILE A 54 -45.10 -1.81 21.30
C ILE A 54 -45.02 -3.32 21.55
N MET A 55 -45.61 -4.11 20.66
CA MET A 55 -45.24 -5.52 20.54
C MET A 55 -43.79 -5.58 20.03
N PRO A 56 -42.91 -6.40 20.61
CA PRO A 56 -41.59 -6.62 20.03
C PRO A 56 -41.80 -7.28 18.66
N ILE A 57 -41.36 -6.61 17.60
CA ILE A 57 -41.20 -7.20 16.28
C ILE A 57 -40.14 -8.28 16.45
N GLN A 58 -40.60 -9.52 16.56
CA GLN A 58 -39.75 -10.69 16.47
C GLN A 58 -39.30 -10.75 15.01
N VAL A 59 -38.10 -10.19 14.76
CA VAL A 59 -37.41 -10.36 13.47
C VAL A 59 -37.18 -11.84 13.33
N MET A 60 -38.04 -12.50 12.54
CA MET A 60 -37.77 -13.84 12.07
C MET A 60 -36.49 -13.73 11.24
N ALA A 61 -35.40 -14.29 11.77
CA ALA A 61 -34.22 -14.56 11.00
C ALA A 61 -34.64 -15.47 9.84
N THR A 62 -34.80 -14.87 8.66
CA THR A 62 -34.79 -15.63 7.43
C THR A 62 -33.39 -16.24 7.35
N SER A 63 -33.30 -17.54 7.60
CA SER A 63 -32.15 -18.35 7.21
C SER A 63 -32.11 -18.39 5.68
N GLY A 64 -31.77 -17.27 5.06
CA GLY A 64 -31.40 -17.20 3.67
C GLY A 64 -30.07 -17.91 3.53
N ASN A 65 -30.09 -19.07 2.90
CA ASN A 65 -28.90 -19.75 2.43
C ASN A 65 -28.27 -18.89 1.32
N ALA A 66 -27.57 -17.82 1.70
CA ALA A 66 -26.72 -17.07 0.80
C ALA A 66 -25.50 -17.96 0.55
N ASN A 67 -25.41 -18.54 -0.64
CA ASN A 67 -24.12 -19.02 -1.16
C ASN A 67 -23.22 -17.78 -1.26
N THR A 68 -22.57 -17.39 -0.17
CA THR A 68 -21.61 -16.30 -0.18
C THR A 68 -20.37 -16.80 -0.88
N GLU A 69 -20.20 -16.39 -2.13
CA GLU A 69 -18.98 -16.60 -2.89
C GLU A 69 -17.79 -16.07 -2.08
N LEU A 70 -16.70 -16.83 -2.05
CA LEU A 70 -15.47 -16.40 -1.39
C LEU A 70 -14.85 -15.24 -2.19
N PRO A 71 -14.19 -14.27 -1.52
CA PRO A 71 -13.39 -13.27 -2.21
C PRO A 71 -12.29 -13.96 -3.02
N LEU A 72 -11.78 -13.32 -4.07
CA LEU A 72 -10.67 -13.83 -4.88
C LEU A 72 -9.45 -14.17 -4.00
N TYR A 73 -9.16 -13.33 -3.01
CA TYR A 73 -8.12 -13.56 -2.02
C TYR A 73 -8.39 -12.76 -0.74
N PHE A 74 -7.83 -13.22 0.38
CA PHE A 74 -7.70 -12.46 1.61
C PHE A 74 -6.31 -11.84 1.72
N GLY A 75 -6.22 -10.67 2.34
CA GLY A 75 -4.94 -10.00 2.54
C GLY A 75 -5.05 -8.71 3.33
N TRP A 76 -3.88 -8.10 3.55
CA TRP A 76 -3.77 -6.78 4.16
C TRP A 76 -3.67 -5.72 3.07
N PHE A 77 -4.61 -4.78 3.05
CA PHE A 77 -4.66 -3.66 2.11
C PHE A 77 -4.12 -2.42 2.79
N VAL A 78 -3.03 -1.87 2.27
CA VAL A 78 -2.37 -0.70 2.83
C VAL A 78 -3.26 0.53 2.66
N GLU A 79 -3.38 1.35 3.70
CA GLU A 79 -4.14 2.60 3.65
C GLU A 79 -3.61 3.50 2.51
N THR A 80 -4.50 4.26 1.87
CA THR A 80 -4.25 5.01 0.63
C THR A 80 -3.04 5.94 0.68
N ASP A 81 -2.90 6.73 1.76
CA ASP A 81 -1.80 7.68 1.90
C ASP A 81 -0.48 6.94 2.15
N TYR A 82 -0.50 5.88 2.97
CA TYR A 82 0.66 5.01 3.18
C TYR A 82 1.09 4.30 1.90
N SER A 83 0.14 3.76 1.15
CA SER A 83 0.36 3.05 -0.11
C SER A 83 1.02 3.96 -1.14
N SER A 84 0.45 5.14 -1.36
CA SER A 84 0.97 6.13 -2.33
C SER A 84 2.34 6.66 -1.93
N SER A 85 2.51 6.98 -0.64
CA SER A 85 3.79 7.44 -0.08
C SER A 85 4.89 6.39 -0.24
N PHE A 86 4.59 5.14 0.09
CA PHE A 86 5.56 4.04 0.01
C PHE A 86 5.91 3.69 -1.44
N LEU A 87 4.95 3.72 -2.36
CA LEU A 87 5.20 3.49 -3.78
C LEU A 87 6.15 4.57 -4.36
N ASN A 88 5.85 5.84 -4.13
CA ASN A 88 6.72 6.96 -4.57
C ASN A 88 8.14 6.85 -4.00
N ARG A 89 8.26 6.47 -2.73
CA ARG A 89 9.57 6.25 -2.09
C ARG A 89 10.31 5.08 -2.71
N SER A 90 9.63 4.00 -3.03
CA SER A 90 10.22 2.81 -3.65
C SER A 90 10.77 3.13 -5.04
N TRP A 91 10.01 3.89 -5.85
CA TRP A 91 10.48 4.36 -7.16
C TRP A 91 11.65 5.33 -7.05
N LYS A 92 11.61 6.24 -6.08
CA LYS A 92 12.74 7.12 -5.81
C LYS A 92 14.00 6.33 -5.42
N LEU A 93 13.87 5.36 -4.51
CA LEU A 93 14.98 4.48 -4.13
C LEU A 93 15.57 3.78 -5.36
N LEU A 94 14.73 3.18 -6.20
CA LEU A 94 15.18 2.50 -7.42
C LEU A 94 15.90 3.48 -8.36
N ALA A 95 15.31 4.65 -8.61
CA ALA A 95 15.89 5.67 -9.49
C ALA A 95 17.23 6.21 -8.98
N ASP A 96 17.34 6.52 -7.68
CA ASP A 96 18.57 7.01 -7.07
C ASP A 96 19.65 5.91 -7.15
N THR A 97 19.31 4.66 -6.82
CA THR A 97 20.26 3.54 -6.85
C THR A 97 20.76 3.23 -8.26
N LEU A 98 19.88 3.29 -9.26
CA LEU A 98 20.25 3.15 -10.68
C LEU A 98 21.23 4.26 -11.13
N GLN A 99 21.13 5.46 -10.58
CA GLN A 99 22.04 6.55 -10.93
C GLN A 99 23.39 6.45 -10.21
N GLU A 100 23.39 5.95 -8.98
CA GLU A 100 24.57 5.96 -8.11
C GLU A 100 25.44 4.71 -8.21
N ILE A 101 24.87 3.57 -8.63
CA ILE A 101 25.58 2.28 -8.66
C ILE A 101 25.69 1.76 -10.10
N PRO A 102 26.82 2.01 -10.81
CA PRO A 102 26.97 1.67 -12.23
C PRO A 102 26.82 0.19 -12.55
N ASP A 103 27.29 -0.70 -11.67
CA ASP A 103 27.16 -2.14 -11.87
C ASP A 103 25.70 -2.61 -11.77
N PHE A 104 24.92 -1.98 -10.89
CA PHE A 104 23.49 -2.23 -10.78
C PHE A 104 22.76 -1.72 -12.02
N LEU A 105 23.04 -0.48 -12.44
CA LEU A 105 22.48 0.06 -13.68
C LEU A 105 22.76 -0.85 -14.88
N LYS A 106 24.03 -1.25 -15.06
CA LYS A 106 24.44 -2.11 -16.17
C LYS A 106 23.68 -3.43 -16.17
N ASP A 107 23.53 -4.06 -15.02
CA ASP A 107 22.83 -5.33 -14.91
C ASP A 107 21.33 -5.18 -15.24
N VAL A 108 20.70 -4.13 -14.71
CA VAL A 108 19.29 -3.83 -14.99
C VAL A 108 19.06 -3.48 -16.47
N GLN A 109 19.96 -2.71 -17.09
CA GLN A 109 19.92 -2.45 -18.53
C GLN A 109 20.02 -3.76 -19.34
N ASN A 110 20.88 -4.69 -18.91
CA ASN A 110 21.06 -5.97 -19.61
C ASN A 110 19.79 -6.82 -19.58
N PHE A 111 19.11 -6.96 -18.44
CA PHE A 111 17.94 -7.84 -18.40
C PHE A 111 16.63 -7.15 -18.84
N THR A 112 16.50 -5.83 -18.69
CA THR A 112 15.32 -5.08 -19.16
C THR A 112 15.40 -4.68 -20.64
N GLN A 113 16.62 -4.69 -21.21
CA GLN A 113 16.93 -4.16 -22.54
C GLN A 113 16.58 -2.67 -22.70
N GLN A 114 16.53 -1.93 -21.59
CA GLN A 114 16.29 -0.48 -21.57
C GLN A 114 17.59 0.28 -21.34
N THR A 115 17.74 1.44 -21.97
CA THR A 115 18.96 2.26 -21.83
C THR A 115 18.81 3.33 -20.76
N TYR A 116 17.67 4.03 -20.74
CA TYR A 116 17.48 5.17 -19.85
C TYR A 116 16.81 4.74 -18.55
N VAL A 117 17.20 5.37 -17.44
CA VAL A 117 16.60 5.13 -16.11
C VAL A 117 15.08 5.28 -16.16
N THR A 118 14.56 6.29 -16.86
CA THR A 118 13.12 6.49 -17.03
C THR A 118 12.43 5.28 -17.66
N ASP A 119 13.05 4.67 -18.68
CA ASP A 119 12.47 3.52 -19.38
C ASP A 119 12.55 2.25 -18.52
N ILE A 120 13.60 2.10 -17.72
CA ILE A 120 13.70 1.05 -16.70
C ILE A 120 12.57 1.18 -15.67
N LEU A 121 12.30 2.39 -15.18
CA LEU A 121 11.20 2.59 -14.22
C LEU A 121 9.84 2.25 -14.86
N LEU A 122 9.63 2.64 -16.13
CA LEU A 122 8.41 2.35 -16.88
C LEU A 122 8.29 0.88 -17.34
N HIS A 123 9.39 0.11 -17.30
CA HIS A 123 9.37 -1.32 -17.59
C HIS A 123 8.55 -2.10 -16.56
N TYR A 124 8.57 -1.65 -15.31
CA TYR A 124 7.86 -2.28 -14.20
C TYR A 124 6.53 -1.56 -13.95
N THR A 125 5.42 -2.19 -14.29
CA THR A 125 4.09 -1.58 -14.19
C THR A 125 3.15 -2.41 -13.33
N ARG A 126 2.10 -1.77 -12.80
CA ARG A 126 1.03 -2.46 -12.06
C ARG A 126 -0.17 -2.61 -12.98
N GLU A 127 -0.79 -3.79 -12.99
CA GLU A 127 -2.02 -4.05 -13.78
C GLU A 127 -3.13 -3.05 -13.41
N ASN A 128 -3.26 -2.73 -12.11
CA ASN A 128 -4.18 -1.73 -11.59
C ASN A 128 -3.41 -0.63 -10.83
N PRO A 129 -2.95 0.45 -11.50
CA PRO A 129 -2.10 1.47 -10.87
C PRO A 129 -2.81 2.26 -9.76
N ASN A 130 -4.14 2.34 -9.82
CA ASN A 130 -4.97 3.05 -8.85
C ASN A 130 -5.32 2.22 -7.60
N GLU A 131 -5.08 0.90 -7.61
CA GLU A 131 -5.31 0.07 -6.44
C GLU A 131 -4.25 0.36 -5.37
N VAL A 132 -4.63 0.24 -4.11
CA VAL A 132 -3.67 0.29 -3.01
C VAL A 132 -2.75 -0.94 -3.03
N LEU A 133 -1.57 -0.81 -2.45
CA LEU A 133 -0.68 -1.94 -2.21
C LEU A 133 -1.36 -2.93 -1.26
N HIS A 134 -1.14 -4.21 -1.48
CA HIS A 134 -1.65 -5.25 -0.61
C HIS A 134 -0.67 -6.41 -0.45
N CYS A 135 -0.73 -7.08 0.69
CA CYS A 135 -0.03 -8.33 0.98
C CYS A 135 -1.07 -9.46 1.07
N THR A 136 -1.05 -10.36 0.09
CA THR A 136 -2.01 -11.47 0.01
C THR A 136 -1.68 -12.55 1.04
N ALA A 137 -2.62 -12.88 1.92
CA ALA A 137 -2.48 -13.92 2.94
C ALA A 137 -2.94 -15.30 2.46
N MET A 138 -3.99 -15.33 1.64
CA MET A 138 -4.58 -16.55 1.06
C MET A 138 -5.25 -16.23 -0.28
N TYR A 139 -4.87 -16.93 -1.34
CA TYR A 139 -5.56 -16.88 -2.62
C TYR A 139 -6.63 -17.97 -2.66
N ASN A 140 -7.89 -17.61 -2.92
CA ASN A 140 -8.99 -18.57 -2.91
C ASN A 140 -9.26 -19.18 -4.29
N GLY A 141 -8.82 -18.56 -5.38
CA GLY A 141 -9.25 -18.93 -6.73
C GLY A 141 -10.53 -18.20 -7.15
N VAL A 142 -11.04 -18.55 -8.33
CA VAL A 142 -12.25 -17.96 -8.91
C VAL A 142 -13.37 -19.00 -8.89
N TYR A 143 -14.57 -18.59 -8.52
CA TYR A 143 -15.75 -19.45 -8.60
C TYR A 143 -15.92 -20.05 -10.02
N PRO A 144 -16.35 -21.31 -10.17
CA PRO A 144 -16.63 -22.32 -9.12
C PRO A 144 -15.40 -23.13 -8.68
N ASN A 145 -14.21 -22.80 -9.17
CA ASN A 145 -13.00 -23.60 -9.04
C ASN A 145 -12.05 -22.99 -7.98
N TYR A 146 -12.50 -22.98 -6.73
CA TYR A 146 -11.65 -22.54 -5.63
C TYR A 146 -10.48 -23.51 -5.41
N VAL A 147 -9.36 -22.98 -4.91
CA VAL A 147 -8.22 -23.80 -4.53
C VAL A 147 -8.55 -24.64 -3.29
N PRO A 148 -7.93 -25.82 -3.12
CA PRO A 148 -8.10 -26.64 -1.92
C PRO A 148 -7.86 -25.83 -0.64
N GLY A 149 -8.75 -25.97 0.34
CA GLY A 149 -8.66 -25.27 1.63
C GLY A 149 -9.14 -23.82 1.66
N ALA A 150 -9.60 -23.24 0.55
CA ALA A 150 -10.15 -21.88 0.53
C ALA A 150 -11.36 -21.71 1.47
N GLN A 151 -12.31 -22.66 1.41
CA GLN A 151 -13.50 -22.67 2.27
C GLN A 151 -13.11 -22.81 3.74
N GLU A 152 -12.28 -23.82 4.06
CA GLU A 152 -11.80 -24.10 5.42
C GLU A 152 -11.05 -22.91 6.01
N TYR A 153 -10.23 -22.22 5.21
CA TYR A 153 -9.55 -20.99 5.62
C TYR A 153 -10.54 -19.89 5.99
N SER A 154 -11.54 -19.63 5.14
CA SER A 154 -12.56 -18.60 5.38
C SER A 154 -13.40 -18.86 6.63
N GLU A 155 -13.54 -20.13 7.02
CA GLU A 155 -14.35 -20.54 8.15
C GLU A 155 -13.63 -20.44 9.49
N LYS A 156 -12.28 -20.35 9.49
CA LYS A 156 -11.46 -20.20 10.70
C LYS A 156 -11.92 -19.00 11.53
N GLN A 157 -12.14 -19.22 12.82
CA GLN A 157 -12.56 -18.14 13.73
C GLN A 157 -11.57 -16.98 13.74
N VAL A 158 -10.26 -17.28 13.72
CA VAL A 158 -9.21 -16.25 13.66
C VAL A 158 -9.32 -15.36 12.41
N VAL A 159 -9.73 -15.91 11.26
CA VAL A 159 -9.92 -15.13 10.02
C VAL A 159 -11.13 -14.21 10.21
N LYS A 160 -12.27 -14.76 10.65
CA LYS A 160 -13.51 -14.01 10.90
C LYS A 160 -13.33 -12.87 11.92
N ASP A 161 -12.64 -13.14 13.02
CA ASP A 161 -12.38 -12.17 14.09
C ASP A 161 -11.47 -11.01 13.64
N ASN A 162 -10.62 -11.27 12.64
CA ASN A 162 -9.67 -10.28 12.13
C ASN A 162 -10.15 -9.56 10.85
N LEU A 163 -11.31 -9.92 10.30
CA LEU A 163 -11.89 -9.16 9.19
C LEU A 163 -12.12 -7.70 9.59
N ASN A 164 -11.68 -6.79 8.73
CA ASN A 164 -11.69 -5.34 8.93
C ASN A 164 -10.83 -4.81 10.08
N GLN A 165 -10.00 -5.66 10.70
CA GLN A 165 -9.06 -5.19 11.71
C GLN A 165 -7.88 -4.48 11.06
N VAL A 166 -7.47 -3.37 11.68
CA VAL A 166 -6.30 -2.59 11.27
C VAL A 166 -5.06 -3.16 11.96
N SER A 167 -3.99 -3.35 11.19
CA SER A 167 -2.67 -3.74 11.69
C SER A 167 -1.57 -3.13 10.84
N THR A 168 -0.35 -3.09 11.36
CA THR A 168 0.80 -2.52 10.65
C THR A 168 1.58 -3.63 9.95
N LEU A 169 1.81 -3.48 8.64
CA LEU A 169 2.82 -4.27 7.91
C LEU A 169 4.19 -3.62 8.03
N HIS A 170 5.22 -4.46 8.16
CA HIS A 170 6.60 -4.02 8.30
C HIS A 170 7.37 -4.37 7.03
N SER A 171 7.65 -3.37 6.19
CA SER A 171 8.52 -3.54 5.02
C SER A 171 9.98 -3.44 5.45
N ILE A 172 10.71 -4.54 5.31
CA ILE A 172 12.10 -4.67 5.77
C ILE A 172 13.13 -4.57 4.65
N GLY A 173 12.68 -4.49 3.39
CA GLY A 173 13.55 -4.33 2.23
C GLY A 173 12.78 -4.38 0.92
N TRP A 174 13.51 -4.26 -0.18
CA TRP A 174 12.99 -4.40 -1.54
C TRP A 174 13.71 -5.49 -2.28
N ILE A 175 13.04 -6.05 -3.29
CA ILE A 175 13.62 -6.98 -4.25
C ILE A 175 13.42 -6.43 -5.65
N LEU A 176 14.41 -6.61 -6.51
CA LEU A 176 14.31 -6.39 -7.94
C LEU A 176 14.82 -7.65 -8.65
N THR A 177 14.01 -8.17 -9.56
CA THR A 177 14.37 -9.26 -10.47
C THR A 177 14.08 -8.83 -11.90
N PRO A 178 14.50 -9.60 -12.92
CA PRO A 178 14.07 -9.34 -14.30
C PRO A 178 12.55 -9.34 -14.46
N ARG A 179 11.81 -10.01 -13.56
CA ARG A 179 10.36 -10.17 -13.65
C ARG A 179 9.59 -9.14 -12.84
N THR A 180 10.06 -8.80 -11.64
CA THR A 180 9.27 -8.04 -10.66
C THR A 180 10.12 -7.05 -9.85
N PHE A 181 9.46 -5.97 -9.41
CA PHE A 181 9.92 -5.08 -8.35
C PHE A 181 8.93 -5.20 -7.17
N GLY A 182 9.45 -5.52 -5.98
CA GLY A 182 8.63 -5.82 -4.82
C GLY A 182 9.22 -5.32 -3.51
N ALA A 183 8.39 -5.29 -2.47
CA ALA A 183 8.83 -5.05 -1.10
C ALA A 183 8.68 -6.34 -0.27
N ARG A 184 9.66 -6.63 0.58
CA ARG A 184 9.68 -7.78 1.48
C ARG A 184 9.02 -7.41 2.80
N ILE A 185 8.03 -8.19 3.23
CA ILE A 185 7.27 -7.95 4.45
C ILE A 185 7.67 -8.94 5.54
N LYS A 186 7.94 -8.43 6.75
CA LYS A 186 8.09 -9.26 7.96
C LYS A 186 6.75 -9.29 8.69
N LEU A 187 6.06 -10.43 8.65
CA LEU A 187 4.81 -10.62 9.36
C LEU A 187 5.05 -10.79 10.87
N THR A 188 4.17 -10.21 11.67
CA THR A 188 4.13 -10.43 13.13
C THR A 188 3.57 -11.81 13.47
N LYS A 189 3.78 -12.27 14.71
CA LYS A 189 3.21 -13.54 15.21
C LYS A 189 1.69 -13.62 15.03
N ASN A 190 0.98 -12.50 15.23
CA ASN A 190 -0.48 -12.46 15.06
C ASN A 190 -0.89 -12.52 13.59
N GLN A 191 -0.17 -11.81 12.70
CA GLN A 191 -0.42 -11.88 11.26
C GLN A 191 -0.13 -13.26 10.68
N LEU A 192 0.88 -13.98 11.21
CA LEU A 192 1.17 -15.36 10.82
C LEU A 192 0.04 -16.34 11.13
N LEU A 193 -0.86 -16.03 12.07
CA LEU A 193 -2.07 -16.86 12.32
C LEU A 193 -3.08 -16.77 11.16
N LEU A 194 -3.02 -15.70 10.37
CA LEU A 194 -3.84 -15.46 9.18
C LEU A 194 -3.14 -15.91 7.90
N TRP A 195 -1.85 -16.25 7.95
CA TRP A 195 -1.08 -16.62 6.77
C TRP A 195 -1.43 -18.04 6.32
N ASN A 196 -1.71 -18.23 5.03
CA ASN A 196 -2.02 -19.55 4.45
C ASN A 196 -1.50 -19.69 3.02
N GLN A 197 -0.33 -19.12 2.74
CA GLN A 197 0.38 -19.34 1.48
C GLN A 197 1.40 -20.46 1.62
N ASN A 198 1.78 -21.04 0.47
CA ASN A 198 2.92 -21.94 0.41
C ASN A 198 4.23 -21.14 0.33
N ASP A 199 4.98 -21.13 1.43
CA ASP A 199 6.27 -20.43 1.57
C ASP A 199 7.46 -21.19 0.96
N THR A 200 7.26 -22.41 0.48
CA THR A 200 8.32 -23.24 -0.11
C THR A 200 8.30 -23.27 -1.64
N GLU A 201 7.18 -22.84 -2.23
CA GLU A 201 7.02 -22.80 -3.68
C GLU A 201 7.70 -21.56 -4.24
N GLY A 202 8.86 -21.77 -4.87
CA GLY A 202 9.56 -20.80 -5.72
C GLY A 202 8.97 -20.77 -7.13
N ASN A 203 9.72 -20.24 -8.11
CA ASN A 203 9.20 -20.15 -9.47
C ASN A 203 8.88 -21.54 -10.06
N PRO A 204 7.70 -21.74 -10.68
CA PRO A 204 7.38 -22.99 -11.35
C PRO A 204 8.38 -23.24 -12.48
N THR A 205 8.75 -24.51 -12.70
CA THR A 205 9.71 -24.91 -13.73
C THR A 205 9.21 -24.57 -15.13
N HIS A 206 9.58 -23.39 -15.66
CA HIS A 206 9.52 -22.87 -17.05
C HIS A 206 8.32 -23.17 -17.99
N SER A 207 7.33 -23.98 -17.64
CA SER A 207 6.31 -24.48 -18.59
C SER A 207 4.94 -23.81 -18.51
N GLU A 208 4.68 -22.84 -17.61
CA GLU A 208 3.31 -22.36 -17.37
C GLU A 208 3.14 -20.83 -17.23
N LEU A 209 3.98 -20.01 -17.87
CA LEU A 209 3.72 -18.57 -17.95
C LEU A 209 2.96 -18.22 -19.23
N LYS A 210 1.62 -18.13 -19.12
CA LYS A 210 0.80 -17.48 -20.14
C LYS A 210 1.00 -15.97 -20.05
N ALA A 211 1.70 -15.41 -21.03
CA ALA A 211 1.88 -13.97 -21.18
C ALA A 211 0.52 -13.27 -21.26
N LYS A 212 0.27 -12.32 -20.36
CA LYS A 212 -0.86 -11.38 -20.48
C LYS A 212 -0.44 -10.16 -21.29
N THR A 213 -1.36 -9.68 -22.12
CA THR A 213 -1.15 -8.57 -23.06
C THR A 213 -0.88 -7.25 -22.34
N SER A 214 0.05 -6.46 -22.86
CA SER A 214 0.41 -5.11 -22.41
C SER A 214 -0.75 -4.12 -22.47
N ILE A 215 -0.90 -3.28 -21.45
CA ILE A 215 -1.89 -2.18 -21.36
C ILE A 215 -1.14 -0.83 -21.38
N PRO A 216 -1.71 0.27 -21.93
CA PRO A 216 -0.98 1.52 -22.20
C PRO A 216 -0.61 2.32 -20.95
N LEU A 217 0.46 3.08 -21.13
CA LEU A 217 1.10 4.02 -20.21
C LEU A 217 0.15 5.12 -19.72
N ILE A 218 -0.05 5.25 -18.40
CA ILE A 218 -0.67 6.44 -17.80
C ILE A 218 0.44 7.32 -17.23
N THR A 219 0.60 8.50 -17.82
CA THR A 219 1.39 9.60 -17.28
C THR A 219 0.52 10.37 -16.29
N ASP A 220 0.79 10.23 -14.99
CA ASP A 220 0.19 11.13 -14.00
C ASP A 220 1.27 11.95 -13.30
N SER A 221 1.13 13.27 -13.44
CA SER A 221 2.05 14.26 -12.91
C SER A 221 1.87 14.38 -11.40
N HIS A 222 2.82 13.84 -10.64
CA HIS A 222 2.77 13.89 -9.18
C HIS A 222 3.02 15.30 -8.64
N ASN A 223 1.97 15.92 -8.09
CA ASN A 223 2.10 16.97 -7.09
C ASN A 223 2.83 16.40 -5.87
N LEU A 224 3.87 17.09 -5.39
CA LEU A 224 4.58 16.76 -4.15
C LEU A 224 3.64 16.87 -2.94
N ARG A 225 2.95 15.77 -2.62
CA ARG A 225 2.31 15.58 -1.30
C ARG A 225 3.41 15.38 -0.27
N VAL A 226 3.30 16.08 0.85
CA VAL A 226 4.14 15.86 2.03
C VAL A 226 3.95 14.43 2.51
N TYR A 227 5.03 13.65 2.50
CA TYR A 227 5.02 12.24 2.88
C TYR A 227 4.77 12.07 4.39
N LYS A 228 3.84 11.20 4.78
CA LYS A 228 3.77 10.69 6.16
C LYS A 228 4.97 9.75 6.35
N GLU A 229 6.08 10.26 6.88
CA GLU A 229 7.24 9.41 7.21
C GLU A 229 6.87 8.51 8.38
N ASN A 230 6.59 7.24 8.08
CA ASN A 230 6.34 6.22 9.09
C ASN A 230 7.38 5.11 8.91
N SER A 231 8.58 5.39 9.36
CA SER A 231 9.70 4.45 9.35
C SER A 231 10.39 4.47 10.70
N THR A 232 10.89 3.32 11.12
CA THR A 232 11.70 3.19 12.33
C THR A 232 13.05 2.62 11.95
N ASP A 233 13.98 2.62 12.89
CA ASP A 233 15.20 1.84 12.72
C ASP A 233 14.85 0.38 12.41
N GLN A 234 15.67 -0.21 11.56
CA GLN A 234 15.52 -1.59 11.18
C GLN A 234 15.74 -2.49 12.40
N ASP A 235 15.01 -3.59 12.43
CA ASP A 235 15.17 -4.61 13.46
C ASP A 235 16.64 -5.11 13.47
N PRO A 236 17.33 -5.13 14.63
CA PRO A 236 18.68 -5.67 14.74
C PRO A 236 18.80 -7.09 14.15
N ASP A 237 17.74 -7.89 14.21
CA ASP A 237 17.70 -9.25 13.65
C ASP A 237 17.68 -9.28 12.12
N VAL A 238 17.46 -8.14 11.46
CA VAL A 238 17.53 -7.95 10.00
C VAL A 238 18.86 -7.32 9.60
N MET A 239 19.42 -6.46 10.45
CA MET A 239 20.66 -5.75 10.16
C MET A 239 21.86 -6.70 10.13
N GLY A 240 22.45 -6.88 8.95
CA GLY A 240 23.55 -7.84 8.74
C GLY A 240 23.12 -9.31 8.69
N ASN A 241 21.85 -9.60 8.97
CA ASN A 241 21.23 -10.89 8.69
C ASN A 241 20.50 -10.82 7.36
N PHE A 242 21.16 -11.30 6.32
CA PHE A 242 20.65 -11.24 4.96
C PHE A 242 19.70 -12.38 4.61
N GLN A 243 19.14 -13.10 5.60
CA GLN A 243 18.01 -13.99 5.44
C GLN A 243 16.96 -13.71 6.54
N PRO A 244 16.45 -12.47 6.63
CA PRO A 244 15.68 -12.01 7.79
C PRO A 244 14.29 -12.67 7.93
N THR A 245 13.80 -13.28 6.86
CA THR A 245 12.58 -14.10 6.87
C THR A 245 12.89 -15.44 6.23
N SER A 246 12.53 -16.52 6.89
CA SER A 246 12.65 -17.90 6.39
C SER A 246 11.53 -18.76 6.99
N GLY A 247 11.05 -19.75 6.24
CA GLY A 247 9.94 -20.60 6.65
C GLY A 247 8.59 -19.88 6.59
N ASN A 248 7.75 -20.06 7.61
CA ASN A 248 6.37 -19.55 7.60
C ASN A 248 6.31 -18.02 7.47
N GLY A 249 5.57 -17.52 6.48
CA GLY A 249 5.46 -16.11 6.13
C GLY A 249 6.58 -15.55 5.27
N SER A 250 7.56 -16.36 4.84
CA SER A 250 8.70 -15.87 4.07
C SER A 250 8.32 -15.32 2.70
N LYS A 251 7.20 -15.75 2.13
CA LYS A 251 6.66 -15.26 0.85
C LYS A 251 5.86 -13.95 0.98
N ALA A 252 5.71 -13.39 2.18
CA ALA A 252 4.98 -12.14 2.39
C ALA A 252 5.66 -10.95 1.69
N HIS A 253 4.92 -10.29 0.79
CA HIS A 253 5.46 -9.22 -0.05
C HIS A 253 4.37 -8.21 -0.46
N LEU A 254 4.81 -7.06 -0.96
CA LEU A 254 3.99 -6.15 -1.76
C LEU A 254 4.54 -6.13 -3.18
N THR A 255 3.69 -6.26 -4.20
CA THR A 255 4.11 -6.07 -5.59
C THR A 255 4.06 -4.59 -5.95
N LEU A 256 5.20 -4.04 -6.35
CA LEU A 256 5.34 -2.62 -6.71
C LEU A 256 5.30 -2.41 -8.23
N GLY A 257 5.74 -3.39 -9.01
CA GLY A 257 5.60 -3.43 -10.45
C GLY A 257 6.09 -4.74 -11.07
N CYS A 258 5.57 -5.08 -12.24
CA CYS A 258 5.92 -6.27 -13.00
C CYS A 258 6.41 -5.88 -14.39
N SER A 259 7.37 -6.64 -14.90
CA SER A 259 7.74 -6.59 -16.32
C SER A 259 6.56 -6.97 -17.23
N PRO A 260 6.59 -6.62 -18.53
CA PRO A 260 5.51 -6.89 -19.45
C PRO A 260 5.10 -8.38 -19.49
N GLY A 261 3.80 -8.64 -19.29
CA GLY A 261 3.22 -9.98 -19.33
C GLY A 261 3.44 -10.85 -18.10
N VAL A 262 4.08 -10.32 -17.04
CA VAL A 262 4.27 -11.01 -15.76
C VAL A 262 3.16 -10.64 -14.78
N GLY A 263 2.53 -11.64 -14.17
CA GLY A 263 1.51 -11.45 -13.14
C GLY A 263 2.10 -11.18 -11.75
N ALA A 264 1.39 -10.40 -10.93
CA ALA A 264 1.85 -9.96 -9.60
C ALA A 264 2.21 -11.10 -8.63
N VAL A 265 1.59 -12.27 -8.76
CA VAL A 265 1.91 -13.47 -7.96
C VAL A 265 3.38 -13.87 -8.07
N THR A 266 4.03 -13.53 -9.19
CA THR A 266 5.44 -13.84 -9.46
C THR A 266 6.38 -13.21 -8.44
N THR A 267 6.04 -12.05 -7.89
CA THR A 267 6.88 -11.37 -6.88
C THR A 267 7.08 -12.25 -5.65
N GLY A 268 6.07 -13.03 -5.26
CA GLY A 268 6.18 -13.99 -4.16
C GLY A 268 7.13 -15.14 -4.48
N TYR A 269 7.06 -15.68 -5.69
CA TYR A 269 7.98 -16.74 -6.14
C TYR A 269 9.43 -16.25 -6.20
N ASP A 270 9.63 -15.05 -6.76
CA ASP A 270 10.92 -14.37 -6.82
C ASP A 270 11.52 -14.16 -5.43
N LEU A 271 10.69 -13.74 -4.46
CA LEU A 271 11.13 -13.58 -3.08
C LEU A 271 11.58 -14.92 -2.47
N VAL A 272 10.82 -16.00 -2.64
CA VAL A 272 11.19 -17.33 -2.10
C VAL A 272 12.53 -17.81 -2.69
N ASP A 273 12.74 -17.62 -4.00
CA ASP A 273 14.01 -17.98 -4.64
C ASP A 273 15.19 -17.16 -4.11
N LEU A 274 15.01 -15.85 -3.91
CA LEU A 274 16.00 -14.98 -3.28
C LEU A 274 16.34 -15.43 -1.86
N ILE A 275 15.33 -15.80 -1.05
CA ILE A 275 15.54 -16.30 0.31
C ILE A 275 16.36 -17.58 0.34
N ARG A 276 16.17 -18.45 -0.66
CA ARG A 276 17.00 -19.65 -0.82
C ARG A 276 18.44 -19.28 -1.17
N LEU A 277 18.65 -18.33 -2.09
CA LEU A 277 20.00 -17.86 -2.45
C LEU A 277 20.71 -17.19 -1.28
N GLU A 278 19.97 -16.43 -0.47
CA GLU A 278 20.45 -15.84 0.79
C GLU A 278 20.98 -16.89 1.76
N GLY A 279 20.26 -18.00 1.90
CA GLY A 279 20.69 -19.11 2.76
C GLY A 279 21.91 -19.87 2.24
N ILE A 280 22.12 -19.92 0.92
CA ILE A 280 23.24 -20.65 0.29
C ILE A 280 24.50 -19.76 0.20
N ASN A 281 24.33 -18.51 -0.24
CA ASN A 281 25.43 -17.61 -0.64
C ASN A 281 25.57 -16.38 0.28
N GLY A 282 24.92 -16.37 1.44
CA GLY A 282 24.67 -15.17 2.25
C GLY A 282 25.90 -14.31 2.59
N SER A 283 27.10 -14.87 2.71
CA SER A 283 28.32 -14.14 3.03
C SER A 283 29.16 -13.70 1.82
N GLU A 284 28.96 -14.28 0.64
CA GLU A 284 29.89 -14.15 -0.51
C GLU A 284 29.33 -13.34 -1.69
N VAL A 285 28.17 -12.70 -1.53
CA VAL A 285 27.58 -11.90 -2.60
C VAL A 285 28.10 -10.47 -2.65
N LYS A 286 28.22 -9.95 -3.87
CA LYS A 286 28.66 -8.57 -4.11
C LYS A 286 27.67 -7.61 -3.48
N THR A 287 28.19 -6.72 -2.64
CA THR A 287 27.41 -5.82 -1.79
C THR A 287 27.89 -4.38 -1.99
N TYR A 288 26.96 -3.43 -2.02
CA TYR A 288 27.20 -2.01 -2.21
C TYR A 288 26.45 -1.23 -1.13
N ASP A 289 26.93 -0.05 -0.78
CA ASP A 289 26.20 0.85 0.11
C ASP A 289 25.04 1.53 -0.64
N LEU A 290 23.87 1.59 0.00
CA LEU A 290 22.73 2.32 -0.55
C LEU A 290 22.89 3.83 -0.33
N PRO A 291 22.38 4.69 -1.26
CA PRO A 291 22.47 6.14 -1.16
C PRO A 291 21.94 6.73 0.17
N ASN A 292 20.90 6.11 0.71
CA ASN A 292 20.21 6.54 1.93
C ASN A 292 20.52 5.64 3.14
N GLY A 293 21.62 4.89 3.08
CA GLY A 293 22.05 3.94 4.11
C GLY A 293 21.45 2.55 3.95
N GLY A 294 22.26 1.54 4.30
CA GLY A 294 21.94 0.13 4.13
C GLY A 294 22.73 -0.48 2.98
N TRP A 295 22.28 -1.64 2.49
CA TRP A 295 23.02 -2.45 1.53
C TRP A 295 22.19 -2.83 0.30
N LEU A 296 22.80 -2.75 -0.87
CA LEU A 296 22.33 -3.40 -2.09
C LEU A 296 23.15 -4.67 -2.31
N ARG A 297 22.49 -5.80 -2.52
CA ARG A 297 23.16 -7.11 -2.71
C ARG A 297 22.76 -7.74 -4.03
N ASN A 298 23.74 -8.30 -4.73
CA ASN A 298 23.56 -8.98 -6.02
C ASN A 298 23.71 -10.50 -5.84
N TYR A 299 22.62 -11.25 -6.04
CA TYR A 299 22.60 -12.72 -5.93
C TYR A 299 22.80 -13.44 -7.27
N GLY A 300 23.14 -12.72 -8.33
CA GLY A 300 23.29 -13.23 -9.70
C GLY A 300 21.97 -13.20 -10.48
N ASP A 301 22.06 -13.41 -11.80
CA ASP A 301 20.91 -13.54 -12.70
C ASP A 301 19.88 -12.39 -12.61
N GLY A 302 20.36 -11.17 -12.40
CA GLY A 302 19.51 -9.98 -12.26
C GLY A 302 18.73 -9.91 -10.94
N GLN A 303 19.09 -10.70 -9.93
CA GLN A 303 18.40 -10.75 -8.66
C GLN A 303 19.10 -9.87 -7.62
N TRP A 304 18.41 -8.79 -7.24
CA TRP A 304 18.93 -7.75 -6.37
C TRP A 304 18.03 -7.56 -5.14
N VAL A 305 18.65 -7.36 -3.98
CA VAL A 305 17.94 -7.10 -2.72
C VAL A 305 18.46 -5.83 -2.07
N PHE A 306 17.53 -4.98 -1.65
CA PHE A 306 17.78 -3.72 -0.95
C PHE A 306 17.48 -3.92 0.53
N TYR A 307 18.49 -3.72 1.36
CA TYR A 307 18.45 -3.81 2.82
C TYR A 307 18.64 -2.41 3.44
N PRO A 308 17.57 -1.61 3.58
CA PRO A 308 17.65 -0.30 4.21
C PRO A 308 17.95 -0.39 5.70
N THR A 309 18.56 0.66 6.26
CA THR A 309 18.75 0.84 7.71
C THR A 309 17.45 1.14 8.47
N LYS A 310 16.35 1.39 7.76
CA LYS A 310 15.03 1.63 8.31
C LYS A 310 14.01 0.63 7.78
N GLN A 311 13.09 0.19 8.63
CA GLN A 311 11.86 -0.48 8.18
C GLN A 311 10.73 0.53 8.00
N PHE A 312 9.80 0.24 7.09
CA PHE A 312 8.64 1.10 6.82
C PHE A 312 7.39 0.46 7.39
N LEU A 313 6.64 1.26 8.15
CA LEU A 313 5.43 0.88 8.86
C LEU A 313 4.21 1.31 8.05
N LEU A 314 3.49 0.32 7.53
CA LEU A 314 2.37 0.52 6.61
C LEU A 314 1.08 0.10 7.31
N GLU A 315 0.26 1.09 7.72
CA GLU A 315 -1.06 0.80 8.27
C GLU A 315 -1.91 0.11 7.20
N SER A 316 -2.58 -0.98 7.58
CA SER A 316 -3.28 -1.83 6.65
C SER A 316 -4.50 -2.50 7.29
N THR A 317 -5.52 -2.77 6.49
CA THR A 317 -6.74 -3.46 6.94
C THR A 317 -6.77 -4.86 6.36
N PHE A 318 -7.06 -5.86 7.20
CA PHE A 318 -7.23 -7.24 6.74
C PHE A 318 -8.65 -7.47 6.21
N HIS A 319 -8.82 -7.85 4.93
CA HIS A 319 -10.13 -8.09 4.32
C HIS A 319 -10.04 -9.07 3.13
N GLY A 320 -11.17 -9.37 2.49
CA GLY A 320 -11.25 -10.10 1.22
C GLY A 320 -11.36 -9.16 0.02
N TYR A 321 -10.63 -9.42 -1.06
CA TYR A 321 -10.82 -8.73 -2.35
C TYR A 321 -11.79 -9.49 -3.24
N GLU A 322 -12.84 -8.83 -3.72
CA GLU A 322 -13.81 -9.44 -4.65
C GLU A 322 -13.36 -9.21 -6.10
N SER A 323 -13.35 -10.26 -6.92
CA SER A 323 -13.11 -10.10 -8.36
C SER A 323 -14.35 -9.54 -9.03
N GLY A 324 -14.43 -8.21 -9.23
CA GLY A 324 -15.54 -7.61 -9.99
C GLY A 324 -15.88 -6.16 -9.68
N THR A 325 -15.34 -5.57 -8.61
CA THR A 325 -15.60 -4.17 -8.27
C THR A 325 -14.38 -3.31 -8.56
N ALA A 326 -14.28 -2.86 -9.82
CA ALA A 326 -13.49 -1.67 -10.12
C ALA A 326 -14.09 -0.48 -9.31
N GLY A 327 -13.45 -0.15 -8.20
CA GLY A 327 -13.56 1.15 -7.54
C GLY A 327 -14.92 1.55 -6.97
N THR A 328 -15.35 0.92 -5.88
CA THR A 328 -16.08 1.66 -4.84
C THR A 328 -15.59 1.22 -3.47
N CYS A 329 -14.77 2.08 -2.87
CA CYS A 329 -14.31 2.01 -1.51
C CYS A 329 -15.51 1.85 -0.56
N GLN A 330 -15.77 0.63 -0.08
CA GLN A 330 -16.84 0.34 0.89
C GLN A 330 -16.49 0.83 2.32
N LEU A 331 -15.41 1.62 2.46
CA LEU A 331 -15.00 2.32 3.67
C LEU A 331 -15.94 3.49 4.07
N ALA A 332 -16.88 3.90 3.21
CA ALA A 332 -17.83 4.96 3.55
C ALA A 332 -18.93 4.52 4.54
N ALA A 333 -19.26 3.22 4.62
CA ALA A 333 -20.39 2.77 5.42
C ALA A 333 -20.08 2.67 6.93
N SER A 334 -18.83 2.37 7.31
CA SER A 334 -18.45 2.19 8.72
C SER A 334 -18.25 3.51 9.47
N PHE A 335 -17.85 4.60 8.80
CA PHE A 335 -17.74 5.92 9.42
C PHE A 335 -19.10 6.59 9.66
N SER A 336 -20.08 6.39 8.77
CA SER A 336 -21.41 6.99 8.93
C SER A 336 -22.19 6.42 10.11
N ILE A 337 -22.01 5.12 10.41
CA ILE A 337 -22.68 4.46 11.54
C ILE A 337 -22.08 4.92 12.88
N LEU A 338 -20.76 5.12 12.95
CA LEU A 338 -20.13 5.66 14.16
C LEU A 338 -20.57 7.11 14.43
N CYS A 339 -20.61 7.98 13.40
CA CYS A 339 -21.07 9.36 13.55
C CYS A 339 -22.54 9.47 13.98
N LEU A 340 -23.42 8.56 13.52
CA LEU A 340 -24.82 8.51 13.95
C LEU A 340 -24.97 8.05 15.41
N SER A 341 -24.16 7.10 15.87
CA SER A 341 -24.19 6.68 17.29
C SER A 341 -23.68 7.77 18.24
N CYS A 342 -22.66 8.54 17.84
CA CYS A 342 -22.15 9.66 18.64
C CYS A 342 -23.15 10.82 18.70
N ALA A 343 -23.85 11.12 17.60
CA ALA A 343 -24.90 12.14 17.58
C ALA A 343 -26.09 11.77 18.49
N PHE A 344 -26.46 10.49 18.55
CA PHE A 344 -27.54 10.01 19.42
C PHE A 344 -27.16 10.07 20.91
N ALA A 345 -25.92 9.69 21.25
CA ALA A 345 -25.42 9.77 22.63
C ALA A 345 -25.37 11.21 23.15
N ILE A 346 -24.91 12.15 22.32
CA ILE A 346 -24.85 13.58 22.68
C ILE A 346 -26.27 14.14 22.87
N LEU A 347 -27.24 13.79 22.02
CA LEU A 347 -28.63 14.23 22.16
C LEU A 347 -29.33 13.65 23.40
N THR A 348 -28.98 12.43 23.83
CA THR A 348 -29.53 11.85 25.07
C THR A 348 -28.96 12.48 26.33
N MET A 349 -27.70 12.93 26.31
CA MET A 349 -27.07 13.59 27.47
C MET A 349 -27.65 15.00 27.71
N PHE A 350 -27.95 15.77 26.64
CA PHE A 350 -28.57 17.09 26.79
C PHE A 350 -30.05 17.05 27.20
N LYS A 351 -30.70 15.88 27.16
CA LYS A 351 -32.10 15.71 27.57
C LYS A 351 -32.25 15.34 29.06
N GLN A 352 -31.15 15.13 29.78
CA GLN A 352 -31.14 14.85 31.23
C GLN A 352 -30.80 16.08 32.08
N GLU A 353 -30.42 17.21 31.47
CA GLU A 353 -30.12 18.47 32.19
C GLU A 353 -31.07 19.64 31.83
N LEU A 354 -32.25 19.35 31.26
CA LEU A 354 -33.38 20.26 31.09
C LEU A 354 -34.63 19.61 31.70
#